data_AF-A0A1Q4HE37-F1
#
_entry.id   AF-A0A1Q4HE37-F1
#
_cell.length_a   1.000
_cell.length_b   1.000
_cell.length_c   1.000
_cell.angle_alpha   90.00
_cell.angle_beta   90.00
_cell.angle_gamma   90.00
#
_symmetry.space_group_name_H-M   'P 1'
#
loop_
_entity.id
_entity.type
_entity.pdbx_description
1 polymer ?
#
loop_
_entity_poly.entity_id
_entity_poly.type
_entity_poly.pdbx_seq_one_letter_code
_entity_poly.pdbx_strand_id
1 'polypeptide(L)'
;MNWTTLVTNALVPLASVISSATVAIWTKRIDARTKEEDRRHERVLDFEKRAADDKKSVLKSLISATIYVKRAAQYEGSGTAEEVASQRRAEAIRELYDFRMRLGLDDGVAELMVYAAPPVRDAVSVLLDEWDRQFREHGYSLTQLDSCKRQLAQTTSCASPQEDVTVYYEGELKWSELRRVEMGWLDRLGRESDLDIDALVDLCDRTLEAAHKDLRGGYGLDF
;
A
#
# COMPACT_ATOMS: atom_id res chain seq x y z
N MET A 1 55.66 -63.47 -32.50
CA MET A 1 55.16 -62.34 -31.70
C MET A 1 53.79 -61.97 -32.27
N ASN A 2 52.70 -62.27 -31.54
CA ASN A 2 51.35 -62.33 -32.10
C ASN A 2 50.74 -60.94 -32.32
N TRP A 3 50.20 -60.71 -33.52
CA TRP A 3 49.48 -59.48 -33.89
C TRP A 3 48.25 -59.21 -33.02
N THR A 4 47.62 -60.27 -32.49
CA THR A 4 46.48 -60.17 -31.58
C THR A 4 46.84 -59.51 -30.25
N THR A 5 48.03 -59.75 -29.70
CA THR A 5 48.49 -59.10 -28.46
C THR A 5 48.82 -57.62 -28.62
N LEU A 6 49.24 -57.18 -29.81
CA LEU A 6 49.53 -55.76 -30.10
C LEU A 6 48.25 -54.93 -30.28
N VAL A 7 47.24 -55.50 -30.95
CA VAL A 7 45.94 -54.85 -31.17
C VAL A 7 45.15 -54.76 -29.85
N THR A 8 45.19 -55.79 -29.01
CA THR A 8 44.48 -55.79 -27.72
C THR A 8 45.12 -54.84 -26.70
N ASN A 9 46.46 -54.74 -26.65
CA ASN A 9 47.15 -53.81 -25.73
C ASN A 9 47.14 -52.35 -26.21
N ALA A 10 46.90 -52.07 -27.49
CA ALA A 10 46.78 -50.70 -28.00
C ALA A 10 45.32 -50.17 -27.97
N LEU A 11 44.31 -51.04 -28.18
CA LEU A 11 42.91 -50.63 -28.19
C LEU A 11 42.30 -50.49 -26.80
N VAL A 12 42.70 -51.31 -25.82
CA VAL A 12 42.15 -51.22 -24.45
C VAL A 12 42.47 -49.86 -23.78
N PRO A 13 43.68 -49.29 -23.88
CA PRO A 13 43.96 -47.96 -23.36
C PRO A 13 43.23 -46.84 -24.13
N LEU A 14 43.15 -46.93 -25.46
CA LEU A 14 42.49 -45.92 -26.28
C LEU A 14 40.97 -45.88 -26.05
N ALA A 15 40.31 -47.03 -25.95
CA ALA A 15 38.88 -47.11 -25.62
C ALA A 15 38.58 -46.62 -24.20
N SER A 16 39.44 -46.94 -23.24
CA SER A 16 39.35 -46.46 -21.85
C SER A 16 39.51 -44.93 -21.74
N VAL A 17 40.49 -44.34 -22.43
CA VAL A 17 40.75 -42.89 -22.41
C VAL A 17 39.67 -42.10 -23.16
N ILE A 18 39.21 -42.61 -24.31
CA ILE A 18 38.13 -41.96 -25.08
C ILE A 18 36.81 -42.02 -24.29
N SER A 19 36.50 -43.14 -23.62
CA SER A 19 35.30 -43.21 -22.77
C SER A 19 35.40 -42.28 -21.55
N SER A 20 36.57 -42.19 -20.91
CA SER A 20 36.78 -41.32 -19.74
C SER A 20 36.69 -39.83 -20.10
N ALA A 21 37.26 -39.41 -21.23
CA ALA A 21 37.17 -38.03 -21.70
C ALA A 21 35.73 -37.68 -22.11
N THR A 22 35.02 -38.60 -22.77
CA THR A 22 33.63 -38.40 -23.18
C THR A 22 32.71 -38.26 -21.97
N VAL A 23 32.87 -39.13 -20.96
CA VAL A 23 32.13 -39.03 -19.69
C VAL A 23 32.45 -37.71 -19.00
N ALA A 24 33.71 -37.32 -18.87
CA ALA A 24 34.09 -36.06 -18.23
C ALA A 24 33.50 -34.82 -18.94
N ILE A 25 33.45 -34.81 -20.28
CA ILE A 25 32.81 -33.75 -21.06
C ILE A 25 31.30 -33.75 -20.83
N TRP A 26 30.67 -34.93 -20.79
CA TRP A 26 29.23 -35.05 -20.58
C TRP A 26 28.82 -34.64 -19.16
N THR A 27 29.57 -35.06 -18.14
CA THR A 27 29.38 -34.64 -16.74
C THR A 27 29.56 -33.14 -16.58
N LYS A 28 30.60 -32.54 -17.18
CA LYS A 28 30.77 -31.07 -17.19
C LYS A 28 29.63 -30.34 -17.88
N ARG A 29 29.06 -30.93 -18.94
CA ARG A 29 27.92 -30.35 -19.66
C ARG A 29 26.63 -30.43 -18.84
N ILE A 30 26.40 -31.53 -18.13
CA ILE A 30 25.28 -31.65 -17.18
C ILE A 30 25.47 -30.65 -16.03
N ASP A 31 26.65 -30.62 -15.41
CA ASP A 31 26.96 -29.74 -14.29
C ASP A 31 26.84 -28.24 -14.67
N ALA A 32 27.23 -27.89 -15.90
CA ALA A 32 27.01 -26.55 -16.43
C ALA A 32 25.52 -26.24 -16.66
N ARG A 33 24.72 -27.22 -17.10
CA ARG A 33 23.26 -27.06 -17.28
C ARG A 33 22.53 -26.95 -15.96
N THR A 34 22.83 -27.82 -14.99
CA THR A 34 22.26 -27.74 -13.63
C THR A 34 22.61 -26.41 -12.98
N LYS A 35 23.86 -25.94 -13.11
CA LYS A 35 24.26 -24.63 -12.60
C LYS A 35 23.54 -23.46 -13.29
N GLU A 36 23.19 -23.59 -14.56
CA GLU A 36 22.39 -22.59 -15.27
C GLU A 36 20.92 -22.60 -14.83
N GLU A 37 20.35 -23.79 -14.63
CA GLU A 37 19.01 -24.00 -14.09
C GLU A 37 18.89 -23.47 -12.66
N ASP A 38 19.87 -23.77 -11.80
CA ASP A 38 19.97 -23.26 -10.43
C ASP A 38 20.00 -21.72 -10.42
N ARG A 39 20.80 -21.09 -11.28
CA ARG A 39 20.85 -19.62 -11.43
C ARG A 39 19.56 -19.03 -12.00
N ARG A 40 18.80 -19.78 -12.80
CA ARG A 40 17.48 -19.33 -13.29
C ARG A 40 16.46 -19.42 -12.16
N HIS A 41 16.43 -20.54 -11.42
CA HIS A 41 15.57 -20.72 -10.26
C HIS A 41 15.86 -19.68 -9.17
N GLU A 42 17.13 -19.41 -8.86
CA GLU A 42 17.51 -18.37 -7.89
C GLU A 42 16.99 -16.98 -8.30
N ARG A 43 17.07 -16.63 -9.59
CA ARG A 43 16.51 -15.36 -10.10
C ARG A 43 14.99 -15.31 -10.02
N VAL A 44 14.30 -16.42 -10.28
CA VAL A 44 12.84 -16.50 -10.15
C VAL A 44 12.43 -16.34 -8.69
N LEU A 45 13.09 -17.05 -7.77
CA LEU A 45 12.82 -16.93 -6.33
C LEU A 45 13.08 -15.52 -5.79
N ASP A 46 14.15 -14.87 -6.25
CA ASP A 46 14.48 -13.50 -5.88
C ASP A 46 13.44 -12.50 -6.42
N PHE A 47 12.95 -12.71 -7.65
CA PHE A 47 11.86 -11.93 -8.22
C PHE A 47 10.55 -12.14 -7.45
N GLU A 48 10.16 -13.39 -7.20
CA GLU A 48 8.95 -13.73 -6.42
C GLU A 48 9.02 -13.13 -5.02
N LYS A 49 10.19 -13.16 -4.39
CA LYS A 49 10.40 -12.54 -3.08
C LYS A 49 10.20 -11.04 -3.12
N ARG A 50 10.77 -10.33 -4.09
CA ARG A 50 10.56 -8.87 -4.25
C ARG A 50 9.08 -8.55 -4.49
N ALA A 51 8.43 -9.27 -5.39
CA ALA A 51 7.01 -9.08 -5.65
C ALA A 51 6.14 -9.34 -4.41
N ALA A 52 6.49 -10.34 -3.60
CA ALA A 52 5.82 -10.62 -2.33
C ALA A 52 6.05 -9.51 -1.28
N ASP A 53 7.26 -8.95 -1.21
CA ASP A 53 7.60 -7.84 -0.31
C ASP A 53 6.86 -6.55 -0.72
N ASP A 54 6.80 -6.23 -2.02
CA ASP A 54 6.06 -5.09 -2.55
C ASP A 54 4.55 -5.23 -2.29
N LYS A 55 3.97 -6.41 -2.61
CA LYS A 55 2.58 -6.73 -2.28
C LYS A 55 2.28 -6.52 -0.80
N LYS A 56 3.15 -7.02 0.07
CA LYS A 56 3.02 -6.88 1.53
C LYS A 56 3.08 -5.42 1.97
N SER A 57 3.95 -4.62 1.37
CA SER A 57 4.07 -3.18 1.65
C SER A 57 2.76 -2.46 1.33
N VAL A 58 2.27 -2.65 0.10
CA VAL A 58 1.07 -1.98 -0.40
C VAL A 58 -0.19 -2.39 0.37
N LEU A 59 -0.36 -3.69 0.66
CA LEU A 59 -1.48 -4.18 1.47
C LEU A 59 -1.47 -3.61 2.89
N LYS A 60 -0.29 -3.40 3.50
CA LYS A 60 -0.19 -2.74 4.81
C LYS A 60 -0.60 -1.27 4.74
N SER A 61 -0.19 -0.56 3.69
CA SER A 61 -0.62 0.82 3.46
C SER A 61 -2.15 0.90 3.30
N LEU A 62 -2.75 -0.02 2.54
CA LEU A 62 -4.20 -0.13 2.41
C LEU A 62 -4.90 -0.38 3.74
N ILE A 63 -4.44 -1.38 4.51
CA ILE A 63 -5.01 -1.72 5.81
C ILE A 63 -4.96 -0.50 6.74
N SER A 64 -3.79 0.15 6.81
CA SER A 64 -3.61 1.36 7.62
C SER A 64 -4.59 2.46 7.19
N ALA A 65 -4.60 2.82 5.90
CA ALA A 65 -5.47 3.88 5.37
C ALA A 65 -6.96 3.59 5.64
N THR A 66 -7.39 2.34 5.45
CA THR A 66 -8.78 1.91 5.69
C THR A 66 -9.16 1.99 7.18
N ILE A 67 -8.24 1.67 8.09
CA ILE A 67 -8.48 1.80 9.54
C ILE A 67 -8.75 3.26 9.94
N TYR A 68 -8.04 4.23 9.34
CA TYR A 68 -8.28 5.65 9.62
C TYR A 68 -9.68 6.09 9.20
N VAL A 69 -10.10 5.74 7.98
CA VAL A 69 -11.46 6.01 7.48
C VAL A 69 -12.51 5.37 8.39
N LYS A 70 -12.34 4.07 8.69
CA LYS A 70 -13.27 3.34 9.57
C LYS A 70 -13.37 3.99 10.95
N ARG A 71 -12.24 4.33 11.57
CA ARG A 71 -12.22 4.93 12.91
C ARG A 71 -12.95 6.27 12.93
N ALA A 72 -12.76 7.11 11.90
CA ALA A 72 -13.45 8.38 11.79
C ALA A 72 -14.96 8.21 11.59
N ALA A 73 -15.37 7.29 10.72
CA ALA A 73 -16.78 6.93 10.53
C ALA A 73 -17.43 6.37 11.81
N GLN A 74 -16.64 5.72 12.67
CA GLN A 74 -17.10 5.15 13.93
C GLN A 74 -16.98 6.09 15.13
N TYR A 75 -16.59 7.35 14.94
CA TYR A 75 -16.38 8.30 16.04
C TYR A 75 -17.58 8.36 17.02
N GLU A 76 -17.30 8.22 18.32
CA GLU A 76 -18.29 8.34 19.39
C GLU A 76 -18.15 9.73 20.02
N GLY A 77 -18.93 10.67 19.50
CA GLY A 77 -18.98 12.05 20.01
C GLY A 77 -19.91 12.22 21.20
N SER A 78 -19.89 13.42 21.77
CA SER A 78 -20.90 13.88 22.73
C SER A 78 -21.84 14.89 22.07
N GLY A 79 -23.14 14.81 22.38
CA GLY A 79 -24.16 15.70 21.80
C GLY A 79 -25.46 14.95 21.49
N THR A 80 -26.32 15.61 20.73
CA THR A 80 -27.51 14.99 20.16
C THR A 80 -27.13 13.95 19.09
N ALA A 81 -28.04 13.03 18.78
CA ALA A 81 -27.80 12.02 17.74
C ALA A 81 -27.48 12.64 16.38
N GLU A 82 -28.10 13.77 16.05
CA GLU A 82 -27.87 14.49 14.79
C GLU A 82 -26.49 15.18 14.76
N GLU A 83 -26.08 15.81 15.87
CA GLU A 83 -24.74 16.40 15.98
C GLU A 83 -23.65 15.34 15.86
N VAL A 84 -23.82 14.19 16.52
CA VAL A 84 -22.88 13.07 16.43
C VAL A 84 -22.84 12.49 15.02
N ALA A 85 -23.98 12.34 14.34
CA ALA A 85 -24.03 11.86 12.96
C ALA A 85 -23.36 12.83 11.98
N SER A 86 -23.61 14.14 12.14
CA SER A 86 -22.94 15.20 11.36
C SER A 86 -21.43 15.16 11.55
N GLN A 87 -20.98 15.05 12.81
CA GLN A 87 -19.55 14.99 13.12
C GLN A 87 -18.89 13.74 12.56
N ARG A 88 -19.53 12.57 12.67
CA ARG A 88 -19.08 11.32 12.03
C ARG A 88 -18.91 11.49 10.53
N ARG A 89 -19.89 12.09 9.84
CA ARG A 89 -19.80 12.37 8.40
C ARG A 89 -18.62 13.27 8.08
N ALA A 90 -18.50 14.40 8.75
CA ALA A 90 -17.41 15.34 8.52
C ALA A 90 -16.01 14.70 8.69
N GLU A 91 -15.84 13.92 9.76
CA GLU A 91 -14.59 13.22 10.03
C GLU A 91 -14.32 12.09 9.02
N ALA A 92 -15.35 11.33 8.65
CA ALA A 92 -15.23 10.25 7.67
C ALA A 92 -14.82 10.80 6.29
N ILE A 93 -15.46 11.88 5.83
CA ILE A 93 -15.12 12.53 4.54
C ILE A 93 -13.69 13.07 4.59
N ARG A 94 -13.25 13.62 5.72
CA ARG A 94 -11.89 14.13 5.90
C ARG A 94 -10.85 13.01 5.80
N GLU A 95 -11.04 11.90 6.51
CA GLU A 95 -10.13 10.76 6.40
C GLU A 95 -10.22 10.05 5.04
N LEU A 96 -11.41 10.04 4.43
CA LEU A 96 -11.58 9.56 3.06
C LEU A 96 -10.77 10.42 2.10
N TYR A 97 -10.83 11.75 2.22
CA TYR A 97 -10.02 12.66 1.41
C TYR A 97 -8.51 12.37 1.52
N ASP A 98 -8.03 12.10 2.73
CA ASP A 98 -6.63 11.75 3.02
C ASP A 98 -6.27 10.31 2.61
N PHE A 99 -7.25 9.46 2.26
CA PHE A 99 -7.05 8.04 1.92
C PHE A 99 -6.05 7.84 0.77
N ARG A 100 -6.24 8.56 -0.35
CA ARG A 100 -5.33 8.45 -1.51
C ARG A 100 -3.90 8.87 -1.16
N MET A 101 -3.75 9.92 -0.35
CA MET A 101 -2.42 10.34 0.12
C MET A 101 -1.75 9.24 0.95
N ARG A 102 -2.50 8.59 1.85
CA ARG A 102 -1.99 7.48 2.67
C ARG A 102 -1.64 6.23 1.87
N LEU A 103 -2.27 6.04 0.71
CA LEU A 103 -1.90 4.96 -0.22
C LEU A 103 -0.63 5.25 -1.01
N GLY A 104 -0.16 6.50 -1.10
CA GLY A 104 0.93 6.88 -2.01
C GLY A 104 0.43 7.46 -3.35
N LEU A 105 -0.74 8.11 -3.35
CA LEU A 105 -1.35 8.75 -4.51
C LEU A 105 -1.56 7.78 -5.68
N ASP A 106 -1.31 8.23 -6.92
CA ASP A 106 -1.49 7.43 -8.13
C ASP A 106 -0.55 6.22 -8.16
N ASP A 107 0.71 6.40 -7.76
CA ASP A 107 1.72 5.32 -7.78
C ASP A 107 1.31 4.18 -6.84
N GLY A 108 0.93 4.51 -5.60
CA GLY A 108 0.51 3.50 -4.63
C GLY A 108 -0.81 2.82 -4.98
N VAL A 109 -1.75 3.53 -5.62
CA VAL A 109 -2.97 2.91 -6.17
C VAL A 109 -2.60 1.96 -7.32
N ALA A 110 -1.71 2.37 -8.22
CA ALA A 110 -1.27 1.53 -9.33
C ALA A 110 -0.58 0.26 -8.83
N GLU A 111 0.34 0.37 -7.87
CA GLU A 111 0.99 -0.79 -7.24
C GLU A 111 -0.04 -1.74 -6.61
N LEU A 112 -1.09 -1.20 -5.99
CA LEU A 112 -2.17 -1.99 -5.42
C LEU A 112 -2.93 -2.76 -6.51
N MET A 113 -3.21 -2.11 -7.63
CA MET A 113 -3.88 -2.74 -8.77
C MET A 113 -3.02 -3.82 -9.44
N VAL A 114 -1.69 -3.70 -9.37
CA VAL A 114 -0.74 -4.69 -9.90
C VAL A 114 -0.63 -5.90 -8.98
N TYR A 115 -0.44 -5.70 -7.68
CA TYR A 115 -0.02 -6.76 -6.77
C TYR A 115 -1.16 -7.40 -5.95
N ALA A 116 -2.25 -6.66 -5.69
CA ALA A 116 -3.33 -7.16 -4.85
C ALA A 116 -4.23 -8.15 -5.59
N ALA A 117 -4.79 -9.11 -4.85
CA ALA A 117 -5.76 -10.05 -5.39
C ALA A 117 -7.04 -9.34 -5.87
N PRO A 118 -7.78 -9.89 -6.85
CA PRO A 118 -8.98 -9.26 -7.39
C PRO A 118 -9.99 -8.78 -6.33
N PRO A 119 -10.33 -9.55 -5.28
CA PRO A 119 -11.28 -9.10 -4.26
C PRO A 119 -10.83 -7.84 -3.50
N VAL A 120 -9.52 -7.64 -3.35
CA VAL A 120 -8.97 -6.43 -2.75
C VAL A 120 -9.11 -5.26 -3.71
N ARG A 121 -8.78 -5.47 -4.99
CA ARG A 121 -8.90 -4.44 -6.03
C ARG A 121 -10.34 -3.96 -6.17
N ASP A 122 -11.29 -4.88 -6.23
CA ASP A 122 -12.72 -4.57 -6.34
C ASP A 122 -13.19 -3.72 -5.16
N ALA A 123 -12.82 -4.08 -3.93
CA ALA A 123 -13.17 -3.32 -2.74
C ALA A 123 -12.53 -1.92 -2.72
N VAL A 124 -11.26 -1.82 -3.14
CA VAL A 124 -10.56 -0.53 -3.24
C VAL A 124 -11.16 0.35 -4.32
N SER A 125 -11.55 -0.20 -5.46
CA SER A 125 -12.24 0.55 -6.51
C SER A 125 -13.50 1.23 -5.97
N VAL A 126 -14.32 0.52 -5.19
CA VAL A 126 -15.52 1.11 -4.58
C VAL A 126 -15.18 2.22 -3.59
N LEU A 127 -14.10 2.07 -2.79
CA LEU A 127 -13.63 3.15 -1.91
C LEU A 127 -13.15 4.38 -2.69
N LEU A 128 -12.48 4.17 -3.82
CA LEU A 128 -12.00 5.25 -4.69
C LEU A 128 -13.15 5.94 -5.43
N ASP A 129 -14.20 5.20 -5.80
CA ASP A 129 -15.40 5.76 -6.40
C ASP A 129 -16.14 6.66 -5.39
N GLU A 130 -16.27 6.23 -4.13
CA GLU A 130 -16.87 7.05 -3.08
C GLU A 130 -16.00 8.27 -2.75
N TRP A 131 -14.67 8.11 -2.75
CA TRP A 131 -13.74 9.24 -2.63
C TRP A 131 -13.97 10.27 -3.73
N ASP A 132 -14.05 9.83 -4.99
CA ASP A 132 -14.23 10.72 -6.14
C ASP A 132 -15.59 11.41 -6.10
N ARG A 133 -16.64 10.71 -5.68
CA ARG A 133 -17.98 11.30 -5.46
C ARG A 133 -17.95 12.42 -4.42
N GLN A 134 -17.44 12.13 -3.23
CA GLN A 134 -17.32 13.11 -2.14
C GLN A 134 -16.42 14.30 -2.54
N PHE A 135 -15.34 14.05 -3.28
CA PHE A 135 -14.46 15.11 -3.76
C PHE A 135 -15.14 16.00 -4.81
N ARG A 136 -15.95 15.44 -5.71
CA ARG A 136 -16.72 16.23 -6.68
C ARG A 136 -17.77 17.12 -6.00
N GLU A 137 -18.43 16.60 -4.97
CA GLU A 137 -19.50 17.32 -4.26
C GLU A 137 -18.96 18.35 -3.26
N HIS A 138 -17.87 18.02 -2.56
CA HIS A 138 -17.35 18.81 -1.44
C HIS A 138 -15.90 19.27 -1.57
N GLY A 139 -15.28 19.11 -2.75
CA GLY A 139 -13.86 19.40 -2.98
C GLY A 139 -13.44 20.83 -2.64
N TYR A 140 -14.33 21.81 -2.80
CA TYR A 140 -14.06 23.18 -2.34
C TYR A 140 -13.91 23.25 -0.82
N SER A 141 -14.85 22.68 -0.05
CA SER A 141 -14.79 22.66 1.41
C SER A 141 -13.56 21.89 1.90
N LEU A 142 -13.21 20.78 1.24
CA LEU A 142 -12.03 19.96 1.55
C LEU A 142 -10.71 20.69 1.28
N THR A 143 -10.60 21.42 0.18
CA THR A 143 -9.41 22.24 -0.13
C THR A 143 -9.26 23.42 0.83
N GLN A 144 -10.36 24.03 1.27
CA GLN A 144 -10.33 25.05 2.32
C GLN A 144 -9.89 24.48 3.67
N LEU A 145 -10.35 23.28 4.03
CA LEU A 145 -9.88 22.59 5.23
C LEU A 145 -8.40 22.25 5.17
N ASP A 146 -7.88 21.76 4.04
CA ASP A 146 -6.45 21.49 3.88
C ASP A 146 -5.61 22.77 3.98
N SER A 147 -6.07 23.87 3.36
CA SER A 147 -5.44 25.19 3.53
C SER A 147 -5.43 25.64 5.00
N CYS A 148 -6.55 25.46 5.71
CA CYS A 148 -6.67 25.79 7.13
C CYS A 148 -5.71 24.93 7.98
N LYS A 149 -5.65 23.62 7.74
CA LYS A 149 -4.71 22.70 8.41
C LYS A 149 -3.25 23.12 8.21
N ARG A 150 -2.86 23.50 6.99
CA ARG A 150 -1.50 23.99 6.71
C ARG A 150 -1.18 25.28 7.45
N GLN A 151 -2.12 26.23 7.49
CA GLN A 151 -1.95 27.47 8.23
C GLN A 151 -1.87 27.23 9.75
N LEU A 152 -2.69 26.32 10.29
CA LEU A 152 -2.62 25.91 11.70
C LEU A 152 -1.26 25.29 12.02
N ALA A 153 -0.76 24.36 11.20
CA ALA A 153 0.56 23.76 11.39
C ALA A 153 1.68 24.82 11.37
N GLN A 154 1.58 25.81 10.49
CA GLN A 154 2.53 26.94 10.43
C GLN A 154 2.50 27.77 11.71
N THR A 155 1.31 28.07 12.25
CA THR A 155 1.18 28.84 13.51
C THR A 155 1.78 28.11 14.71
N THR A 156 1.73 26.78 14.76
CA THR A 156 2.35 25.99 15.85
C THR A 156 3.86 25.80 15.67
N SER A 157 4.37 25.87 14.43
CA SER A 157 5.80 25.72 14.12
C SER A 157 6.62 27.00 14.22
N CYS A 158 5.97 28.16 14.41
CA CYS A 158 6.66 29.42 14.63
C CYS A 158 7.31 29.38 16.02
N ALA A 159 8.64 29.31 16.07
CA ALA A 159 9.39 29.41 17.32
C ALA A 159 8.97 30.70 18.06
N SER A 160 8.71 30.58 19.37
CA SER A 160 8.45 31.74 20.22
C SER A 160 9.56 32.78 19.99
N PRO A 161 9.24 34.01 19.55
CA PRO A 161 10.20 35.10 19.64
C PRO A 161 10.59 35.21 21.11
N GLN A 162 11.88 35.21 21.40
CA GLN A 162 12.36 35.07 22.78
C GLN A 162 11.99 36.24 23.70
N GLU A 163 11.40 37.34 23.21
CA GLU A 163 11.23 38.56 24.03
C GLU A 163 9.95 39.38 23.77
N ASP A 164 8.99 38.94 22.94
CA ASP A 164 7.84 39.79 22.58
C ASP A 164 6.47 39.17 22.92
N VAL A 165 5.89 39.61 24.04
CA VAL A 165 4.59 39.18 24.56
C VAL A 165 3.45 39.48 23.57
N THR A 166 3.61 40.52 22.74
CA THR A 166 2.59 40.91 21.74
C THR A 166 2.46 39.89 20.61
N VAL A 167 3.59 39.35 20.12
CA VAL A 167 3.61 38.33 19.05
C VAL A 167 3.03 37.00 19.52
N TYR A 168 3.20 36.67 20.81
CA TYR A 168 2.59 35.48 21.41
C TYR A 168 1.04 35.59 21.43
N TYR A 169 0.50 36.74 21.84
CA TYR A 169 -0.95 36.99 21.86
C TYR A 169 -1.57 37.00 20.45
N GLU A 170 -0.90 37.61 19.46
CA GLU A 170 -1.37 37.59 18.06
C GLU A 170 -1.37 36.17 17.48
N GLY A 171 -0.40 35.33 17.85
CA GLY A 171 -0.35 33.92 17.45
C GLY A 171 -1.51 33.09 18.01
N GLU A 172 -1.82 33.23 19.29
CA GLU A 172 -2.96 32.54 19.93
C GLU A 172 -4.31 32.99 19.34
N LEU A 173 -4.47 34.29 19.10
CA LEU A 173 -5.67 34.84 18.46
C LEU A 173 -5.85 34.26 17.05
N LYS A 174 -4.80 34.30 16.21
CA LYS A 174 -4.83 33.74 14.86
C LYS A 174 -5.11 32.24 14.87
N TRP A 175 -4.53 31.49 15.80
CA TRP A 175 -4.82 30.06 15.97
C TRP A 175 -6.29 29.82 16.31
N SER A 176 -6.84 30.59 17.26
CA SER A 176 -8.24 30.48 17.67
C SER A 176 -9.22 30.80 16.54
N GLU A 177 -8.90 31.79 15.69
CA GLU A 177 -9.66 32.14 14.51
C GLU A 177 -9.63 31.02 13.46
N LEU A 178 -8.43 30.50 13.16
CA LEU A 178 -8.28 29.37 12.23
C LEU A 178 -9.03 28.13 12.72
N ARG A 179 -9.01 27.83 14.02
CA ARG A 179 -9.82 26.72 14.59
C ARG A 179 -11.31 26.95 14.44
N ARG A 180 -11.79 28.19 14.58
CA ARG A 180 -13.20 28.52 14.34
C ARG A 180 -13.58 28.31 12.88
N VAL A 181 -12.70 28.69 11.95
CA VAL A 181 -12.89 28.46 10.51
C VAL A 181 -12.89 26.96 10.20
N GLU A 182 -11.94 26.19 10.74
CA GLU A 182 -11.88 24.73 10.59
C GLU A 182 -13.19 24.07 11.04
N MET A 183 -13.67 24.42 12.24
CA MET A 183 -14.92 23.90 12.78
C MET A 183 -16.13 24.25 11.91
N GLY A 184 -16.17 25.46 11.34
CA GLY A 184 -17.24 25.89 10.44
C GLY A 184 -17.30 25.07 9.16
N TRP A 185 -16.14 24.73 8.58
CA TRP A 185 -16.07 23.86 7.40
C TRP A 185 -16.45 22.41 7.72
N LEU A 186 -16.05 21.89 8.88
CA LEU A 186 -16.43 20.54 9.32
C LEU A 186 -17.94 20.44 9.55
N ASP A 187 -18.54 21.41 10.24
CA ASP A 187 -20.00 21.45 10.47
C ASP A 187 -20.76 21.50 9.14
N ARG A 188 -20.26 22.30 8.18
CA ARG A 188 -20.81 22.36 6.84
C ARG A 188 -20.73 21.01 6.10
N LEU A 189 -19.57 20.35 6.11
CA LEU A 189 -19.41 19.02 5.51
C LEU A 189 -20.37 17.99 6.12
N GLY A 190 -20.47 17.96 7.44
CA GLY A 190 -21.31 17.00 8.15
C GLY A 190 -22.81 17.17 7.89
N ARG A 191 -23.26 18.41 7.64
CA ARG A 191 -24.67 18.70 7.31
C ARG A 191 -24.99 18.57 5.83
N GLU A 192 -24.10 18.99 4.96
CA GLU A 192 -24.34 19.01 3.51
C GLU A 192 -24.10 17.66 2.84
N SER A 193 -23.27 16.79 3.43
CA SER A 193 -22.97 15.47 2.87
C SER A 193 -24.09 14.47 3.14
N ASP A 194 -24.38 13.69 2.10
CA ASP A 194 -25.29 12.56 2.12
C ASP A 194 -24.57 11.22 2.37
N LEU A 195 -23.29 11.25 2.77
CA LEU A 195 -22.48 10.06 3.00
C LEU A 195 -23.18 9.09 3.95
N ASP A 196 -23.45 7.89 3.46
CA ASP A 196 -23.93 6.77 4.26
C ASP A 196 -22.77 6.18 5.07
N ILE A 197 -22.75 6.52 6.36
CA ILE A 197 -21.69 6.13 7.29
C ILE A 197 -21.68 4.63 7.54
N ASP A 198 -22.86 4.01 7.62
CA ASP A 198 -22.96 2.58 7.90
C ASP A 198 -22.48 1.78 6.68
N ALA A 199 -22.88 2.19 5.46
CA ALA A 199 -22.38 1.60 4.23
C ALA A 199 -20.86 1.79 4.05
N LEU A 200 -20.31 2.95 4.45
CA LEU A 200 -18.88 3.20 4.43
C LEU A 200 -18.13 2.28 5.42
N VAL A 201 -18.66 2.09 6.63
CA VAL A 201 -18.08 1.17 7.62
C VAL A 201 -18.07 -0.27 7.10
N ASP A 202 -19.18 -0.73 6.51
CA ASP A 202 -19.27 -2.07 5.92
C ASP A 202 -18.30 -2.25 4.74
N LEU A 203 -18.10 -1.21 3.94
CA LEU A 203 -17.10 -1.21 2.88
C LEU A 203 -15.67 -1.28 3.44
N CYS A 204 -15.36 -0.52 4.49
CA CYS A 204 -14.09 -0.62 5.19
C CYS A 204 -13.87 -2.03 5.75
N ASP A 205 -14.89 -2.65 6.35
CA ASP A 205 -14.77 -4.00 6.90
C ASP A 205 -14.51 -5.05 5.84
N ARG A 206 -15.24 -5.02 4.73
CA ARG A 206 -14.97 -5.90 3.58
C ARG A 206 -13.57 -5.69 3.00
N THR A 207 -13.13 -4.44 2.90
CA THR A 207 -11.78 -4.10 2.42
C THR A 207 -10.70 -4.66 3.35
N LEU A 208 -10.86 -4.48 4.67
CA LEU A 208 -9.93 -5.01 5.66
C LEU A 208 -9.89 -6.54 5.68
N GLU A 209 -11.05 -7.20 5.57
CA GLU A 209 -11.12 -8.65 5.49
C GLU A 209 -10.40 -9.17 4.25
N ALA A 210 -10.69 -8.59 3.08
CA ALA A 210 -10.04 -8.94 1.83
C ALA A 210 -8.52 -8.72 1.91
N ALA A 211 -8.08 -7.55 2.37
CA ALA A 211 -6.66 -7.22 2.47
C ALA A 211 -5.92 -8.13 3.47
N HIS A 212 -6.50 -8.43 4.63
CA HIS A 212 -5.90 -9.37 5.58
C HIS A 212 -5.82 -10.79 5.03
N LYS A 213 -6.84 -11.25 4.31
CA LYS A 213 -6.83 -12.56 3.67
C LYS A 213 -5.77 -12.63 2.59
N ASP A 214 -5.64 -11.58 1.77
CA ASP A 214 -4.61 -11.51 0.73
C ASP A 214 -3.19 -11.46 1.32
N LEU A 215 -2.99 -10.69 2.38
CA LEU A 215 -1.72 -10.59 3.10
C LEU A 215 -1.26 -11.93 3.69
N ARG A 216 -2.21 -12.81 4.05
CA ARG A 216 -1.95 -14.16 4.55
C ARG A 216 -1.79 -15.20 3.44
N GLY A 217 -1.87 -14.80 2.17
CA GLY A 217 -1.82 -15.70 1.00
C GLY A 217 -3.12 -16.47 0.75
N GLY A 218 -4.23 -16.05 1.36
CA GLY A 218 -5.51 -16.76 1.30
C GLY A 218 -6.26 -16.69 -0.04
N TYR A 219 -5.72 -15.95 -1.02
CA TYR A 219 -6.24 -15.91 -2.39
C TYR A 219 -5.33 -16.61 -3.42
N GLY A 220 -4.23 -17.22 -2.97
CA GLY A 220 -3.25 -17.82 -3.88
C GLY A 220 -2.58 -16.80 -4.80
N LEU A 221 -1.51 -17.24 -5.47
CA LEU A 221 -0.98 -16.56 -6.65
C LEU A 221 -1.51 -17.37 -7.85
N ASP A 222 -2.76 -17.11 -8.26
CA ASP A 222 -3.25 -17.61 -9.54
C ASP A 222 -2.62 -16.73 -10.63
N PHE A 223 -1.42 -17.12 -11.08
CA PHE A 223 -0.79 -16.61 -12.30
C PHE A 223 -1.21 -17.44 -13.51
#